data_AF-G5AHS2-F1
#
_entry.id   AF-G5AHS2-F1
#
_cell.length_a   1.000
_cell.length_b   1.000
_cell.length_c   1.000
_cell.angle_alpha   90.00
_cell.angle_beta   90.00
_cell.angle_gamma   90.00
#
_symmetry.space_group_name_H-M   'P 1'
#
loop_
_entity.id
_entity.type
_entity.pdbx_description
1 polymer ?
#
loop_
_entity_poly.entity_id
_entity_poly.type
_entity_poly.pdbx_seq_one_letter_code
_entity_poly.pdbx_strand_id
1 'polypeptide(L)'
;MTALLADEALDLGQRWRDQGGKEITYDAIVDMFGIAWEGESKTARLHIPQHIQHAALSSFYPFRELLERAAPALGRVAIDHPDEFELLCMTRFQEVFDEEKRPSDVLSEFFADTSFGRTKVKFAKITYEMPQVTSKGKKQSSLTEATAHPGDLKALLMEIHGLALENGQLSLKPLPKSSSPDILLMTMSSGTMVTVGLAVKNYAKSSKVGGETIREECKKFSKVCLQLPKSSLPRLNVLILCATAYTFHNETFQGAKFAVYSTEDSKDDRAGIDEVILLDLSTRGNRGEFFGIAGIDELERTLEAVVVAKPSVDVVQTANQ
;
A
#
# COMPACT_ATOMS: atom_id res chain seq x y z
N MET A 1 -2.91 3.89 36.85
CA MET A 1 -1.64 4.31 36.21
C MET A 1 -2.06 5.36 35.19
N THR A 2 -1.41 6.52 35.09
CA THR A 2 -1.91 7.64 34.26
C THR A 2 -0.97 7.91 33.11
N ALA A 3 -1.50 7.95 31.88
CA ALA A 3 -0.79 8.43 30.69
C ALA A 3 -1.42 9.74 30.22
N LEU A 4 -0.60 10.62 29.63
CA LEU A 4 -1.07 11.89 29.08
C LEU A 4 -1.40 11.71 27.59
N LEU A 5 -2.65 12.00 27.22
CA LEU A 5 -3.13 12.06 25.84
C LEU A 5 -3.77 13.43 25.65
N ALA A 6 -3.17 14.28 24.80
CA ALA A 6 -3.66 15.65 24.53
C ALA A 6 -3.92 16.50 25.81
N ASP A 7 -2.99 16.48 26.77
CA ASP A 7 -3.06 17.18 28.06
C ASP A 7 -4.19 16.71 29.00
N GLU A 8 -4.93 15.65 28.66
CA GLU A 8 -5.87 14.98 29.56
C GLU A 8 -5.22 13.72 30.18
N ALA A 9 -5.37 13.58 31.49
CA ALA A 9 -4.88 12.42 32.23
C ALA A 9 -5.82 11.23 32.01
N LEU A 10 -5.38 10.24 31.23
CA LEU A 10 -6.13 9.01 30.99
C LEU A 10 -5.84 8.02 32.13
N ASP A 11 -6.87 7.58 32.86
CA ASP A 11 -6.72 6.54 33.87
C ASP A 11 -6.66 5.16 33.22
N LEU A 12 -5.45 4.60 33.11
CA LEU A 12 -5.19 3.28 32.56
C LEU A 12 -5.74 2.15 33.46
N GLY A 13 -6.20 2.47 34.69
CA GLY A 13 -6.90 1.54 35.58
C GLY A 13 -8.38 1.35 35.25
N GLN A 14 -8.93 2.12 34.30
CA GLN A 14 -10.31 2.02 33.89
C GLN A 14 -10.59 0.65 33.26
N ARG A 15 -11.69 0.02 33.67
CA ARG A 15 -12.13 -1.29 33.19
C ARG A 15 -13.34 -1.13 32.29
N TRP A 16 -13.31 -1.77 31.13
CA TRP A 16 -14.45 -1.87 30.21
C TRP A 16 -14.96 -3.30 30.18
N ARG A 17 -16.27 -3.49 29.96
CA ARG A 17 -16.81 -4.82 29.69
C ARG A 17 -16.88 -5.04 28.19
N ASP A 18 -16.34 -6.17 27.72
CA ASP A 18 -16.53 -6.60 26.35
C ASP A 18 -17.97 -7.09 26.09
N GLN A 19 -18.28 -7.45 24.84
CA GLN A 19 -19.60 -7.95 24.45
C GLN A 19 -19.98 -9.27 25.15
N GLY A 20 -19.01 -10.01 25.69
CA GLY A 20 -19.21 -11.21 26.50
C GLY A 20 -19.34 -10.94 28.00
N GLY A 21 -19.29 -9.67 28.43
CA GLY A 21 -19.37 -9.26 29.82
C GLY A 21 -18.06 -9.40 30.62
N LYS A 22 -16.93 -9.72 29.96
CA LYS A 22 -15.62 -9.84 30.60
C LYS A 22 -15.01 -8.46 30.79
N GLU A 23 -14.50 -8.19 31.99
CA GLU A 23 -13.75 -6.96 32.26
C GLU A 23 -12.39 -7.00 31.56
N ILE A 24 -12.10 -5.96 30.81
CA ILE A 24 -10.88 -5.72 30.06
C ILE A 24 -10.29 -4.38 30.54
N THR A 25 -8.98 -4.38 30.76
CA THR A 25 -8.20 -3.21 31.19
C THR A 25 -7.44 -2.61 30.01
N TYR A 26 -7.00 -1.35 30.12
CA TYR A 26 -6.36 -0.64 29.01
C TYR A 26 -5.03 -1.28 28.59
N ASP A 27 -4.24 -1.73 29.56
CA ASP A 27 -3.02 -2.53 29.34
C ASP A 27 -3.32 -3.82 28.58
N ALA A 28 -4.40 -4.53 28.91
CA ALA A 28 -4.81 -5.73 28.18
C ALA A 28 -5.24 -5.40 26.74
N ILE A 29 -5.90 -4.26 26.50
CA ILE A 29 -6.25 -3.78 25.15
C ILE A 29 -4.97 -3.49 24.37
N VAL A 30 -4.08 -2.68 24.94
CA VAL A 30 -2.79 -2.31 24.36
C VAL A 30 -1.97 -3.56 24.02
N ASP A 31 -1.85 -4.52 24.94
CA ASP A 31 -1.12 -5.77 24.72
C ASP A 31 -1.77 -6.62 23.62
N MET A 32 -3.11 -6.73 23.60
CA MET A 32 -3.84 -7.44 22.53
C MET A 32 -3.63 -6.82 21.15
N PHE A 33 -3.47 -5.50 21.09
CA PHE A 33 -3.17 -4.75 19.86
C PHE A 33 -1.66 -4.59 19.63
N GLY A 34 -0.81 -5.26 20.42
CA GLY A 34 0.65 -5.21 20.27
C GLY A 34 1.25 -3.80 20.39
N ILE A 35 0.53 -2.86 21.01
CA ILE A 35 0.95 -1.47 21.15
C ILE A 35 2.06 -1.44 22.20
N ALA A 36 3.29 -1.13 21.78
CA ALA A 36 4.42 -1.09 22.68
C ALA A 36 4.51 0.28 23.37
N TRP A 37 4.97 0.29 24.62
CA TRP A 37 5.32 1.49 25.35
C TRP A 37 6.82 1.68 25.32
N GLU A 38 7.28 2.88 24.97
CA GLU A 38 8.71 3.23 25.02
C GLU A 38 8.91 4.49 25.87
N GLY A 39 9.73 4.40 26.92
CA GLY A 39 10.03 5.50 27.85
C GLY A 39 9.48 5.32 29.27
N GLU A 40 9.69 6.31 30.13
CA GLU A 40 9.18 6.32 31.51
C GLU A 40 7.75 6.88 31.54
N SER A 41 6.97 6.62 32.60
CA SER A 41 5.54 7.01 32.71
C SER A 41 5.20 8.46 32.31
N LYS A 42 6.13 9.42 32.43
CA LYS A 42 5.94 10.83 32.04
C LYS A 42 6.40 11.15 30.61
N THR A 43 7.11 10.26 29.95
CA THR A 43 7.71 10.42 28.62
C THR A 43 7.32 9.30 27.65
N ALA A 44 6.40 8.43 28.07
CA ALA A 44 6.07 7.22 27.34
C ALA A 44 5.43 7.56 25.99
N ARG A 45 6.00 7.01 24.91
CA ARG A 45 5.46 7.06 23.57
C ARG A 45 4.77 5.74 23.27
N LEU A 46 3.55 5.82 22.74
CA LEU A 46 2.83 4.66 22.23
C LEU A 46 3.35 4.33 20.84
N HIS A 47 3.89 3.14 20.67
CA HIS A 47 4.30 2.61 19.39
C HIS A 47 3.28 1.57 18.92
N ILE A 48 2.39 1.97 18.00
CA ILE A 48 1.45 1.06 17.38
C ILE A 48 2.18 0.30 16.27
N PRO A 49 2.18 -1.04 16.23
CA PRO A 49 2.77 -1.80 15.13
C PRO A 49 2.17 -1.40 13.78
N GLN A 50 2.99 -1.34 12.73
CA GLN A 50 2.56 -0.92 11.38
C GLN A 50 1.34 -1.71 10.87
N HIS A 51 1.24 -3.00 11.20
CA HIS A 51 0.10 -3.84 10.82
C HIS A 51 -1.23 -3.40 11.39
N ILE A 52 -1.23 -2.93 12.63
CA ILE A 52 -2.44 -2.43 13.29
C ILE A 52 -2.78 -1.05 12.75
N GLN A 53 -1.77 -0.20 12.52
CA GLN A 53 -1.97 1.10 11.88
C GLN A 53 -2.58 0.93 10.49
N HIS A 54 -2.02 0.05 9.65
CA HIS A 54 -2.54 -0.24 8.32
C HIS A 54 -3.96 -0.83 8.35
N ALA A 55 -4.22 -1.78 9.24
CA ALA A 55 -5.56 -2.36 9.40
C ALA A 55 -6.58 -1.30 9.85
N ALA A 56 -6.21 -0.42 10.79
CA ALA A 56 -7.07 0.65 11.25
C ALA A 56 -7.31 1.70 10.14
N LEU A 57 -6.26 2.17 9.47
CA LEU A 57 -6.38 3.20 8.44
C LEU A 57 -7.20 2.70 7.23
N SER A 58 -7.02 1.45 6.82
CA SER A 58 -7.78 0.85 5.71
C SER A 58 -9.24 0.52 6.09
N SER A 59 -9.51 0.16 7.35
CA SER A 59 -10.85 -0.25 7.78
C SER A 59 -11.74 0.90 8.23
N PHE A 60 -11.17 1.98 8.78
CA PHE A 60 -11.95 3.04 9.43
C PHE A 60 -12.24 4.25 8.53
N TYR A 61 -11.44 4.52 7.48
CA TYR A 61 -11.54 5.79 6.74
C TYR A 61 -11.56 5.60 5.22
N PRO A 62 -12.65 6.00 4.54
CA PRO A 62 -12.60 6.31 3.11
C PRO A 62 -11.48 7.31 2.80
N PHE A 63 -10.95 7.32 1.57
CA PHE A 63 -9.81 8.17 1.17
C PHE A 63 -9.99 9.65 1.54
N ARG A 64 -11.19 10.22 1.28
CA ARG A 64 -11.47 11.61 1.60
C ARG A 64 -11.44 11.88 3.11
N GLU A 65 -12.06 11.02 3.91
CA GLU A 65 -12.02 11.14 5.37
C GLU A 65 -10.62 10.93 5.92
N LEU A 66 -9.83 10.05 5.29
CA LEU A 66 -8.43 9.83 5.63
C LEU A 66 -7.62 11.12 5.43
N LEU A 67 -7.76 11.79 4.29
CA LEU A 67 -7.09 13.09 4.06
C LEU A 67 -7.56 14.17 5.03
N GLU A 68 -8.88 14.29 5.26
CA GLU A 68 -9.45 15.28 6.18
C GLU A 68 -8.94 15.07 7.62
N ARG A 69 -8.81 13.81 8.07
CA ARG A 69 -8.30 13.46 9.41
C ARG A 69 -6.77 13.50 9.49
N ALA A 70 -6.07 13.24 8.40
CA ALA A 70 -4.61 13.31 8.35
C ALA A 70 -4.12 14.76 8.35
N ALA A 71 -4.86 15.69 7.76
CA ALA A 71 -4.43 17.10 7.61
C ALA A 71 -3.92 17.75 8.91
N PRO A 72 -4.57 17.59 10.09
CA PRO A 72 -4.07 18.15 11.35
C PRO A 72 -2.93 17.32 11.98
N ALA A 73 -2.83 16.02 11.63
CA ALA A 73 -1.90 15.06 12.23
C ALA A 73 -0.54 15.00 11.51
N LEU A 74 -0.50 15.27 10.20
CA LEU A 74 0.70 15.26 9.35
C LEU A 74 1.81 16.22 9.84
N GLY A 75 1.46 17.23 10.65
CA GLY A 75 2.44 18.12 11.29
C GLY A 75 2.94 17.67 12.67
N ARG A 76 2.40 16.56 13.22
CA ARG A 76 2.60 16.16 14.62
C ARG A 76 3.17 14.75 14.81
N VAL A 77 3.05 13.88 13.81
CA VAL A 77 3.54 12.49 13.87
C VAL A 77 4.71 12.32 12.90
N ALA A 78 5.81 11.72 13.37
CA ALA A 78 6.92 11.31 12.52
C ALA A 78 6.49 10.06 11.75
N ILE A 79 5.90 10.26 10.57
CA ILE A 79 5.49 9.18 9.66
C ILE A 79 6.42 9.20 8.44
N ASP A 80 6.74 8.01 7.94
CA ASP A 80 7.45 7.87 6.67
C ASP A 80 6.48 8.25 5.52
N HIS A 81 6.58 9.48 5.01
CA HIS A 81 5.71 10.03 3.95
C HIS A 81 5.60 9.20 2.65
N PRO A 82 6.63 8.44 2.21
CA PRO A 82 6.48 7.42 1.17
C PRO A 82 5.39 6.38 1.48
N ASP A 83 5.34 5.86 2.71
CA ASP A 83 4.35 4.86 3.13
C ASP A 83 2.93 5.44 3.15
N GLU A 84 2.79 6.74 3.49
CA GLU A 84 1.51 7.47 3.45
C GLU A 84 0.99 7.61 2.03
N PHE A 85 1.83 8.06 1.10
CA PHE A 85 1.42 8.24 -0.29
C PHE A 85 1.08 6.90 -0.98
N GLU A 86 1.80 5.84 -0.61
CA GLU A 86 1.49 4.48 -1.02
C GLU A 86 0.12 4.02 -0.49
N LEU A 87 -0.15 4.24 0.80
CA LEU A 87 -1.43 3.93 1.41
C LEU A 87 -2.58 4.72 0.75
N LEU A 88 -2.37 6.01 0.48
CA LEU A 88 -3.33 6.84 -0.24
C LEU A 88 -3.67 6.28 -1.63
N CYS A 89 -2.66 5.83 -2.38
CA CYS A 89 -2.90 5.17 -3.66
C CYS A 89 -3.70 3.87 -3.48
N MET A 90 -3.31 3.00 -2.54
CA MET A 90 -4.05 1.77 -2.26
C MET A 90 -5.52 2.03 -1.93
N THR A 91 -5.79 2.92 -0.97
CA THR A 91 -7.14 3.29 -0.54
C THR A 91 -7.94 3.85 -1.70
N ARG A 92 -7.31 4.63 -2.59
CA ARG A 92 -7.97 5.13 -3.79
C ARG A 92 -8.41 4.01 -4.73
N PHE A 93 -7.55 3.02 -4.99
CA PHE A 93 -7.95 1.84 -5.79
C PHE A 93 -9.09 1.07 -5.11
N GLN A 94 -9.02 0.87 -3.80
CA GLN A 94 -10.07 0.16 -3.04
C GLN A 94 -11.41 0.91 -3.04
N GLU A 95 -11.39 2.24 -2.97
CA GLU A 95 -12.57 3.10 -3.00
C GLU A 95 -13.22 3.14 -4.39
N VAL A 96 -12.41 3.39 -5.44
CA VAL A 96 -12.91 3.53 -6.82
C VAL A 96 -13.46 2.21 -7.36
N PHE A 97 -12.87 1.09 -6.92
CA PHE A 97 -13.23 -0.26 -7.33
C PHE A 97 -13.81 -1.06 -6.17
N ASP A 98 -14.61 -0.42 -5.31
CA ASP A 98 -15.32 -1.07 -4.22
C ASP A 98 -16.50 -1.95 -4.70
N GLU A 99 -16.92 -1.72 -5.93
CA GLU A 99 -17.87 -2.49 -6.72
C GLU A 99 -17.21 -2.91 -8.04
N GLU A 100 -17.74 -3.97 -8.65
CA GLU A 100 -17.21 -4.50 -9.90
C GLU A 100 -17.42 -3.52 -11.06
N LYS A 101 -16.36 -2.83 -11.45
CA LYS A 101 -16.36 -1.76 -12.47
C LYS A 101 -15.15 -1.91 -13.39
N ARG A 102 -15.22 -1.37 -14.60
CA ARG A 102 -14.04 -1.27 -15.48
C ARG A 102 -13.22 -0.04 -15.09
N PRO A 103 -11.88 -0.14 -14.95
CA PRO A 103 -11.05 1.01 -14.67
C PRO A 103 -11.18 2.12 -15.71
N SER A 104 -11.43 1.79 -16.98
CA SER A 104 -11.68 2.78 -18.03
C SER A 104 -12.97 3.59 -17.82
N ASP A 105 -13.96 3.03 -17.13
CA ASP A 105 -15.27 3.68 -16.94
C ASP A 105 -15.22 4.69 -15.79
N VAL A 106 -14.25 4.57 -14.88
CA VAL A 106 -14.16 5.41 -13.66
C VAL A 106 -12.95 6.35 -13.71
N LEU A 107 -11.83 5.91 -14.27
CA LEU A 107 -10.59 6.67 -14.42
C LEU A 107 -10.11 6.58 -15.88
N SER A 108 -10.96 7.02 -16.81
CA SER A 108 -10.75 6.90 -18.26
C SER A 108 -9.40 7.45 -18.71
N GLU A 109 -9.02 8.61 -18.19
CA GLU A 109 -7.78 9.30 -18.54
C GLU A 109 -6.51 8.56 -18.09
N PHE A 110 -6.64 7.59 -17.18
CA PHE A 110 -5.53 6.83 -16.60
C PHE A 110 -5.49 5.36 -17.06
N PHE A 111 -6.58 4.84 -17.64
CA PHE A 111 -6.66 3.43 -18.02
C PHE A 111 -7.28 3.18 -19.40
N ALA A 112 -7.52 4.23 -20.19
CA ALA A 112 -8.03 4.09 -21.54
C ALA A 112 -7.19 3.07 -22.34
N ASP A 113 -7.87 2.25 -23.15
CA ASP A 113 -7.24 1.32 -24.08
C ASP A 113 -6.30 0.23 -23.50
N THR A 114 -6.11 0.14 -22.18
CA THR A 114 -5.33 -0.93 -21.51
C THR A 114 -6.13 -2.22 -21.34
N SER A 115 -5.44 -3.36 -21.19
CA SER A 115 -6.09 -4.65 -20.89
C SER A 115 -6.73 -4.63 -19.50
N PHE A 116 -6.02 -4.03 -18.53
CA PHE A 116 -6.57 -3.75 -17.20
C PHE A 116 -7.83 -2.88 -17.28
N GLY A 117 -7.79 -1.80 -18.06
CA GLY A 117 -8.90 -0.86 -18.24
C GLY A 117 -10.18 -1.49 -18.74
N ARG A 118 -10.08 -2.52 -19.59
CA ARG A 118 -11.24 -3.25 -20.15
C ARG A 118 -11.77 -4.34 -19.22
N THR A 119 -10.97 -4.76 -18.26
CA THR A 119 -11.29 -5.85 -17.33
C THR A 119 -12.04 -5.29 -16.14
N LYS A 120 -13.19 -5.87 -15.80
CA LYS A 120 -13.89 -5.48 -14.58
C LYS A 120 -13.08 -5.88 -13.36
N VAL A 121 -13.01 -5.06 -12.33
CA VAL A 121 -12.28 -5.37 -11.10
C VAL A 121 -13.08 -4.91 -9.89
N LYS A 122 -12.89 -5.60 -8.77
CA LYS A 122 -13.41 -5.22 -7.46
C LYS A 122 -12.35 -5.55 -6.41
N PHE A 123 -11.87 -4.55 -5.68
CA PHE A 123 -10.82 -4.77 -4.68
C PHE A 123 -11.38 -4.93 -3.27
N ALA A 124 -10.64 -5.65 -2.44
CA ALA A 124 -11.01 -5.82 -1.04
C ALA A 124 -10.85 -4.50 -0.29
N LYS A 125 -11.85 -4.14 0.52
CA LYS A 125 -11.76 -2.95 1.40
C LYS A 125 -10.74 -3.13 2.51
N ILE A 126 -10.59 -4.35 3.00
CA ILE A 126 -9.64 -4.70 4.05
C ILE A 126 -8.31 -5.05 3.42
N THR A 127 -7.24 -4.43 3.93
CA THR A 127 -5.87 -4.78 3.58
C THR A 127 -5.26 -5.65 4.67
N TYR A 128 -4.62 -6.75 4.27
CA TYR A 128 -3.79 -7.55 5.16
C TYR A 128 -2.31 -7.24 4.93
N GLU A 129 -1.49 -7.52 5.93
CA GLU A 129 -0.06 -7.45 5.72
C GLU A 129 0.47 -8.70 5.03
N MET A 130 1.45 -8.51 4.15
CA MET A 130 2.24 -9.61 3.64
C MET A 130 3.60 -9.68 4.36
N PRO A 131 4.03 -10.87 4.81
CA PRO A 131 5.30 -11.05 5.48
C PRO A 131 6.47 -10.48 4.68
N GLN A 132 7.44 -9.89 5.37
CA GLN A 132 8.66 -9.46 4.72
C GLN A 132 9.48 -10.66 4.24
N VAL A 133 9.73 -10.77 2.94
CA VAL A 133 10.56 -11.85 2.38
C VAL A 133 12.05 -11.53 2.59
N THR A 134 12.73 -12.31 3.42
CA THR A 134 14.14 -12.08 3.81
C THR A 134 14.89 -13.38 4.10
N SER A 135 16.20 -13.41 3.88
CA SER A 135 17.05 -14.61 4.07
C SER A 135 17.04 -15.15 5.51
N LYS A 136 16.66 -14.32 6.49
CA LYS A 136 16.47 -14.72 7.90
C LYS A 136 15.03 -15.06 8.27
N GLY A 137 14.12 -15.06 7.28
CA GLY A 137 12.70 -15.28 7.50
C GLY A 137 12.36 -16.72 7.91
N LYS A 138 11.13 -16.93 8.40
CA LYS A 138 10.65 -18.25 8.79
C LYS A 138 10.47 -19.15 7.57
N LYS A 139 10.91 -20.41 7.69
CA LYS A 139 10.79 -21.42 6.61
C LYS A 139 9.38 -21.99 6.43
N GLN A 140 8.52 -21.85 7.42
CA GLN A 140 7.09 -22.15 7.28
C GLN A 140 6.34 -20.83 7.23
N SER A 141 6.51 -20.12 6.11
CA SER A 141 5.93 -18.80 5.93
C SER A 141 4.41 -18.89 5.73
N SER A 142 3.65 -18.10 6.49
CA SER A 142 2.23 -17.85 6.24
C SER A 142 1.94 -16.35 6.34
N LEU A 143 0.73 -15.91 5.96
CA LEU A 143 0.34 -14.50 6.08
C LEU A 143 0.26 -14.01 7.53
N THR A 144 0.17 -14.90 8.50
CA THR A 144 0.16 -14.55 9.93
C THR A 144 1.56 -14.27 10.48
N GLU A 145 2.61 -14.51 9.68
CA GLU A 145 4.00 -14.34 10.10
C GLU A 145 4.55 -12.97 9.69
N ALA A 146 5.42 -12.39 10.52
CA ALA A 146 6.05 -11.11 10.19
C ALA A 146 7.11 -11.24 9.06
N THR A 147 7.71 -12.43 8.90
CA THR A 147 8.78 -12.66 7.93
C THR A 147 8.65 -14.00 7.23
N ALA A 148 9.08 -14.05 5.97
CA ALA A 148 9.08 -15.23 5.13
C ALA A 148 10.47 -15.50 4.56
N HIS A 149 10.88 -16.77 4.47
CA HIS A 149 12.12 -17.13 3.81
C HIS A 149 11.91 -17.18 2.27
N PRO A 150 12.85 -16.70 1.43
CA PRO A 150 12.70 -16.70 -0.02
C PRO A 150 12.41 -18.08 -0.63
N GLY A 151 12.94 -19.14 -0.03
CA GLY A 151 12.68 -20.52 -0.46
C GLY A 151 11.22 -20.95 -0.31
N ASP A 152 10.45 -20.25 0.52
CA ASP A 152 9.07 -20.58 0.86
C ASP A 152 8.07 -19.57 0.27
N LEU A 153 8.55 -18.63 -0.56
CA LEU A 153 7.71 -17.65 -1.25
C LEU A 153 6.61 -18.33 -2.07
N LYS A 154 6.90 -19.46 -2.73
CA LYS A 154 5.89 -20.24 -3.43
C LYS A 154 4.77 -20.75 -2.50
N ALA A 155 5.11 -21.21 -1.29
CA ALA A 155 4.11 -21.70 -0.33
C ALA A 155 3.24 -20.54 0.17
N LEU A 156 3.85 -19.40 0.51
CA LEU A 156 3.14 -18.18 0.87
C LEU A 156 2.19 -17.72 -0.25
N LEU A 157 2.64 -17.76 -1.50
CA LEU A 157 1.82 -17.39 -2.66
C LEU A 157 0.69 -18.39 -2.94
N MET A 158 0.84 -19.66 -2.55
CA MET A 158 -0.27 -20.62 -2.61
C MET A 158 -1.36 -20.28 -1.59
N GLU A 159 -0.99 -19.89 -0.36
CA GLU A 159 -1.94 -19.44 0.65
C GLU A 159 -2.66 -18.16 0.21
N ILE A 160 -1.91 -17.15 -0.24
CA ILE A 160 -2.44 -15.90 -0.80
C ILE A 160 -3.43 -16.17 -1.94
N HIS A 161 -3.06 -17.06 -2.86
CA HIS A 161 -3.94 -17.44 -3.97
C HIS A 161 -5.21 -18.15 -3.49
N GLY A 162 -5.10 -19.06 -2.52
CA GLY A 162 -6.24 -19.76 -1.94
C GLY A 162 -7.24 -18.79 -1.29
N LEU A 163 -6.75 -17.83 -0.51
CA LEU A 163 -7.59 -16.79 0.11
C LEU A 163 -8.26 -15.88 -0.93
N ALA A 164 -7.54 -15.53 -2.00
CA ALA A 164 -8.11 -14.74 -3.08
C ALA A 164 -9.22 -15.51 -3.84
N LEU A 165 -9.09 -16.84 -3.99
CA LEU A 165 -10.14 -17.68 -4.57
C LEU A 165 -11.35 -17.82 -3.63
N GLU A 166 -11.11 -18.05 -2.34
CA GLU A 166 -12.17 -18.24 -1.34
C GLU A 166 -13.01 -16.97 -1.15
N ASN A 167 -12.34 -15.81 -1.02
CA ASN A 167 -13.00 -14.54 -0.76
C ASN A 167 -13.39 -13.79 -2.05
N GLY A 168 -12.93 -14.24 -3.21
CA GLY A 168 -13.08 -13.58 -4.51
C GLY A 168 -12.20 -12.33 -4.70
N GLN A 169 -11.65 -11.77 -3.62
CA GLN A 169 -10.82 -10.57 -3.63
C GLN A 169 -9.83 -10.58 -2.44
N LEU A 170 -8.66 -9.96 -2.63
CA LEU A 170 -7.64 -9.84 -1.60
C LEU A 170 -6.79 -8.59 -1.84
N SER A 171 -6.43 -7.87 -0.78
CA SER A 171 -5.54 -6.72 -0.84
C SER A 171 -4.45 -6.88 0.21
N LEU A 172 -3.20 -6.79 -0.21
CA LEU A 172 -2.03 -6.97 0.64
C LEU A 172 -1.08 -5.79 0.53
N LYS A 173 -0.57 -5.32 1.66
CA LYS A 173 0.57 -4.40 1.73
C LYS A 173 1.73 -5.13 2.42
N PRO A 174 2.84 -5.42 1.72
CA PRO A 174 3.98 -6.07 2.34
C PRO A 174 4.66 -5.14 3.34
N LEU A 175 5.25 -5.75 4.36
CA LEU A 175 6.08 -5.02 5.30
C LEU A 175 7.28 -4.36 4.59
N PRO A 176 7.77 -3.21 5.09
CA PRO A 176 8.89 -2.50 4.49
C PRO A 176 10.09 -3.40 4.20
N LYS A 177 10.80 -3.11 3.10
CA LYS A 177 11.98 -3.88 2.62
C LYS A 177 11.65 -5.33 2.22
N SER A 178 10.39 -5.65 1.91
CA SER A 178 10.03 -6.91 1.27
C SER A 178 10.54 -6.98 -0.18
N SER A 179 10.79 -8.19 -0.68
CA SER A 179 11.20 -8.42 -2.08
C SER A 179 10.04 -8.49 -3.08
N SER A 180 8.82 -8.18 -2.63
CA SER A 180 7.57 -8.16 -3.38
C SER A 180 7.25 -6.77 -3.95
N PRO A 181 6.24 -6.62 -4.82
CA PRO A 181 5.69 -5.29 -5.12
C PRO A 181 5.25 -4.57 -3.84
N ASP A 182 5.13 -3.23 -3.91
CA ASP A 182 4.75 -2.38 -2.77
C ASP A 182 3.31 -2.69 -2.29
N ILE A 183 2.38 -2.98 -3.20
CA ILE A 183 1.02 -3.45 -2.87
C ILE A 183 0.65 -4.59 -3.84
N LEU A 184 -0.07 -5.60 -3.35
CA LEU A 184 -0.62 -6.68 -4.17
C LEU A 184 -2.15 -6.72 -4.02
N LEU A 185 -2.87 -6.51 -5.13
CA LEU A 185 -4.32 -6.64 -5.19
C LEU A 185 -4.66 -7.84 -6.07
N MET A 186 -5.59 -8.67 -5.62
CA MET A 186 -6.10 -9.82 -6.37
C MET A 186 -7.62 -9.79 -6.40
N THR A 187 -8.20 -10.08 -7.56
CA THR A 187 -9.66 -10.16 -7.70
C THR A 187 -10.05 -11.19 -8.74
N MET A 188 -11.20 -11.80 -8.50
CA MET A 188 -11.90 -12.63 -9.47
C MET A 188 -12.85 -11.76 -10.29
N SER A 189 -12.73 -11.84 -11.61
CA SER A 189 -13.56 -11.09 -12.55
C SER A 189 -13.99 -12.01 -13.68
N SER A 190 -15.28 -12.33 -13.74
CA SER A 190 -15.89 -13.12 -14.83
C SER A 190 -15.09 -14.40 -15.19
N GLY A 191 -14.57 -15.13 -14.19
CA GLY A 191 -13.78 -16.35 -14.39
C GLY A 191 -12.31 -16.12 -14.75
N THR A 192 -11.81 -14.90 -14.68
CA THR A 192 -10.38 -14.53 -14.80
C THR A 192 -9.87 -14.06 -13.44
N MET A 193 -8.68 -14.50 -13.04
CA MET A 193 -8.01 -13.94 -11.87
C MET A 193 -7.14 -12.76 -12.31
N VAL A 194 -7.43 -11.57 -11.80
CA VAL A 194 -6.62 -10.38 -12.02
C VAL A 194 -5.68 -10.22 -10.83
N THR A 195 -4.39 -10.10 -11.09
CA THR A 195 -3.35 -9.84 -10.09
C THR A 195 -2.70 -8.51 -10.43
N VAL A 196 -2.79 -7.54 -9.54
CA VAL A 196 -2.24 -6.20 -9.72
C VAL A 196 -1.13 -5.98 -8.71
N GLY A 197 0.10 -5.81 -9.18
CA GLY A 197 1.16 -5.21 -8.41
C GLY A 197 1.03 -3.69 -8.52
N LEU A 198 0.95 -2.98 -7.41
CA LEU A 198 0.94 -1.53 -7.39
C LEU A 198 2.26 -1.06 -6.75
N ALA A 199 3.09 -0.39 -7.54
CA ALA A 199 4.35 0.20 -7.11
C ALA A 199 4.18 1.71 -7.01
N VAL A 200 4.44 2.29 -5.84
CA VAL A 200 4.18 3.72 -5.59
C VAL A 200 5.49 4.43 -5.30
N LYS A 201 5.87 5.37 -6.17
CA LYS A 201 7.12 6.11 -6.07
C LYS A 201 6.84 7.58 -5.79
N ASN A 202 6.81 7.91 -4.50
CA ASN A 202 6.77 9.28 -4.03
C ASN A 202 8.18 9.85 -3.97
N TYR A 203 8.63 10.51 -5.03
CA TYR A 203 9.91 11.20 -5.01
C TYR A 203 9.71 12.69 -4.76
N ALA A 204 10.24 13.17 -3.63
CA ALA A 204 10.51 14.59 -3.46
C ALA A 204 11.55 15.06 -4.50
N LYS A 205 11.45 16.33 -4.91
CA LYS A 205 12.10 17.08 -6.01
C LYS A 205 13.44 16.61 -6.63
N SER A 206 14.27 15.80 -5.97
CA SER A 206 15.59 15.36 -6.45
C SER A 206 15.62 13.97 -7.11
N SER A 207 14.69 13.08 -6.79
CA SER A 207 14.66 11.71 -7.34
C SER A 207 13.55 11.56 -8.39
N LYS A 208 13.75 10.71 -9.39
CA LYS A 208 12.78 10.52 -10.49
C LYS A 208 12.76 9.06 -10.90
N VAL A 209 11.58 8.56 -11.29
CA VAL A 209 11.45 7.23 -11.89
C VAL A 209 12.11 7.24 -13.27
N GLY A 210 13.13 6.40 -13.42
CA GLY A 210 13.76 6.09 -14.70
C GLY A 210 13.59 4.62 -15.09
N GLY A 211 14.17 4.23 -16.23
CA GLY A 211 14.01 2.88 -16.78
C GLY A 211 14.58 1.79 -15.87
N GLU A 212 15.61 2.10 -15.09
CA GLU A 212 16.16 1.19 -14.08
C GLU A 212 15.16 0.92 -12.95
N THR A 213 14.56 1.96 -12.37
CA THR A 213 13.51 1.83 -11.36
C THR A 213 12.34 0.98 -11.86
N ILE A 214 11.89 1.22 -13.09
CA ILE A 214 10.79 0.43 -13.68
C ILE A 214 11.21 -1.04 -13.82
N ARG A 215 12.42 -1.33 -14.31
CA ARG A 215 12.93 -2.70 -14.41
C ARG A 215 13.05 -3.39 -13.06
N GLU A 216 13.46 -2.68 -12.01
CA GLU A 216 13.52 -3.25 -10.66
C GLU A 216 12.14 -3.65 -10.15
N GLU A 217 11.12 -2.82 -10.33
CA GLU A 217 9.75 -3.15 -9.96
C GLU A 217 9.18 -4.29 -10.81
N CYS A 218 9.47 -4.32 -12.11
CA CYS A 218 9.16 -5.46 -12.97
C CYS A 218 9.80 -6.75 -12.43
N LYS A 219 11.07 -6.75 -12.05
CA LYS A 219 11.74 -7.93 -11.47
C LYS A 219 11.08 -8.41 -10.19
N LYS A 220 10.70 -7.49 -9.29
CA LYS A 220 9.98 -7.84 -8.04
C LYS A 220 8.64 -8.49 -8.34
N PHE A 221 7.85 -7.88 -9.23
CA PHE A 221 6.52 -8.41 -9.56
C PHE A 221 6.59 -9.69 -10.39
N SER A 222 7.55 -9.83 -11.31
CA SER A 222 7.80 -11.07 -12.06
C SER A 222 8.11 -12.24 -11.13
N LYS A 223 8.88 -12.03 -10.05
CA LYS A 223 9.14 -13.07 -9.04
C LYS A 223 7.85 -13.59 -8.39
N VAL A 224 6.88 -12.70 -8.16
CA VAL A 224 5.55 -13.08 -7.67
C VAL A 224 4.81 -13.84 -8.76
N CYS A 225 4.70 -13.28 -9.96
CA CYS A 225 3.94 -13.86 -11.07
C CYS A 225 4.40 -15.28 -11.45
N LEU A 226 5.72 -15.51 -11.47
CA LEU A 226 6.31 -16.81 -11.79
C LEU A 226 6.12 -17.88 -10.69
N GLN A 227 5.89 -17.45 -9.45
CA GLN A 227 5.72 -18.35 -8.30
C GLN A 227 4.26 -18.54 -7.90
N LEU A 228 3.34 -17.72 -8.43
CA LEU A 228 1.92 -17.97 -8.29
C LEU A 228 1.57 -19.38 -8.80
N PRO A 229 0.69 -20.10 -8.10
CA PRO A 229 0.28 -21.43 -8.54
C PRO A 229 -0.42 -21.36 -9.89
N LYS A 230 -0.23 -22.42 -10.69
CA LYS A 230 -0.98 -22.61 -11.92
C LYS A 230 -2.46 -22.70 -11.58
N SER A 231 -3.25 -21.79 -12.14
CA SER A 231 -4.70 -21.80 -12.03
C SER A 231 -5.30 -22.47 -13.26
N SER A 232 -6.46 -23.10 -13.11
CA SER A 232 -7.30 -23.52 -14.24
C SER A 232 -7.95 -22.33 -14.94
N LEU A 233 -7.98 -21.17 -14.27
CA LEU A 233 -8.55 -19.94 -14.79
C LEU A 233 -7.48 -19.11 -15.50
N PRO A 234 -7.85 -18.37 -16.57
CA PRO A 234 -7.00 -17.33 -17.13
C PRO A 234 -6.56 -16.36 -16.05
N ARG A 235 -5.33 -15.84 -16.19
CA ARG A 235 -4.77 -14.85 -15.28
C ARG A 235 -4.33 -13.63 -16.07
N LEU A 236 -4.64 -12.46 -15.55
CA LEU A 236 -4.13 -11.18 -16.02
C LEU A 236 -3.25 -10.58 -14.92
N ASN A 237 -1.95 -10.51 -15.17
CA ASN A 237 -0.93 -9.96 -14.27
C ASN A 237 -0.54 -8.56 -14.74
N VAL A 238 -0.87 -7.55 -13.95
CA VAL A 238 -0.65 -6.14 -14.28
C VAL A 238 0.25 -5.51 -13.24
N LEU A 239 1.32 -4.84 -13.67
CA LEU A 239 2.07 -3.94 -12.81
C LEU A 239 1.61 -2.51 -13.08
N ILE A 240 1.10 -1.82 -12.07
CA ILE A 240 0.79 -0.40 -12.12
C ILE A 240 1.85 0.35 -11.33
N LEU A 241 2.54 1.29 -11.96
CA LEU A 241 3.51 2.15 -11.32
C LEU A 241 2.95 3.57 -11.23
N CYS A 242 2.68 4.01 -10.01
CA CYS A 242 2.25 5.38 -9.71
C CYS A 242 3.45 6.19 -9.27
N ALA A 243 3.77 7.30 -9.95
CA ALA A 243 4.88 8.13 -9.52
C ALA A 243 4.63 9.62 -9.63
N THR A 244 5.26 10.35 -8.71
CA THR A 244 5.20 11.82 -8.63
C THR A 244 6.28 12.51 -9.46
N ALA A 245 7.20 11.75 -10.05
CA ALA A 245 8.21 12.28 -10.98
C ALA A 245 8.80 11.20 -11.89
N TYR A 246 9.00 11.54 -13.17
CA TYR A 246 9.63 10.69 -14.18
C TYR A 246 10.80 11.40 -14.87
N THR A 247 11.84 10.66 -15.27
CA THR A 247 12.98 11.22 -16.03
C THR A 247 12.64 11.57 -17.48
N PHE A 248 11.69 10.85 -18.08
CA PHE A 248 11.32 10.90 -19.50
C PHE A 248 9.82 11.16 -19.69
N HIS A 249 9.27 12.04 -18.85
CA HIS A 249 7.84 12.31 -18.74
C HIS A 249 7.18 12.61 -20.10
N ASN A 250 7.66 13.61 -20.83
CA ASN A 250 7.07 14.01 -22.11
C ASN A 250 7.11 12.90 -23.18
N GLU A 251 8.22 12.15 -23.25
CA GLU A 251 8.40 11.07 -24.23
C GLU A 251 7.48 9.86 -23.94
N THR A 252 7.23 9.62 -22.64
CA THR A 252 6.47 8.47 -22.16
C THR A 252 4.97 8.69 -22.25
N PHE A 253 4.50 9.84 -21.79
CA PHE A 253 3.07 10.09 -21.64
C PHE A 253 2.46 10.78 -22.87
N GLN A 254 3.23 11.53 -23.66
CA GLN A 254 2.77 12.17 -24.91
C GLN A 254 1.44 12.95 -24.76
N GLY A 255 1.21 13.54 -23.57
CA GLY A 255 -0.01 14.28 -23.25
C GLY A 255 -1.14 13.46 -22.60
N ALA A 256 -1.01 12.14 -22.51
CA ALA A 256 -1.90 11.27 -21.73
C ALA A 256 -1.52 11.24 -20.24
N LYS A 257 -2.39 10.70 -19.37
CA LYS A 257 -2.10 10.52 -17.93
C LYS A 257 -1.61 9.12 -17.59
N PHE A 258 -1.45 8.27 -18.60
CA PHE A 258 -0.86 6.94 -18.47
C PHE A 258 -0.04 6.58 -19.70
N ALA A 259 0.82 5.58 -19.54
CA ALA A 259 1.55 4.97 -20.64
C ALA A 259 1.67 3.46 -20.39
N VAL A 260 1.57 2.67 -21.46
CA VAL A 260 1.91 1.23 -21.38
C VAL A 260 3.40 1.10 -21.69
N TYR A 261 4.15 0.61 -20.70
CA TYR A 261 5.60 0.49 -20.82
C TYR A 261 5.96 -0.74 -21.68
N SER A 262 6.44 -0.48 -22.90
CA SER A 262 6.97 -1.50 -23.79
C SER A 262 8.48 -1.63 -23.60
N THR A 263 8.94 -2.81 -23.18
CA THR A 263 10.37 -3.17 -23.17
C THR A 263 10.60 -4.27 -24.17
N GLU A 264 10.87 -3.92 -25.42
CA GLU A 264 11.25 -4.89 -26.43
C GLU A 264 12.61 -5.57 -26.10
N ASP A 265 13.43 -4.94 -25.24
CA ASP A 265 14.83 -5.36 -24.98
C ASP A 265 15.06 -6.14 -23.66
N SER A 266 14.09 -6.28 -22.76
CA SER A 266 14.31 -6.94 -21.44
C SER A 266 13.24 -7.97 -21.08
N LYS A 267 13.10 -9.01 -21.91
CA LYS A 267 12.09 -10.07 -21.74
C LYS A 267 12.15 -10.79 -20.40
N ASP A 268 13.34 -10.90 -19.78
CA ASP A 268 13.51 -11.59 -18.49
C ASP A 268 12.91 -10.81 -17.31
N ASP A 269 12.94 -9.48 -17.37
CA ASP A 269 12.49 -8.62 -16.26
C ASP A 269 10.96 -8.59 -16.13
N ARG A 270 10.23 -8.91 -17.22
CA ARG A 270 8.76 -8.91 -17.32
C ARG A 270 8.17 -10.33 -17.33
N ALA A 271 8.95 -11.35 -17.02
CA ALA A 271 8.48 -12.73 -17.13
C ALA A 271 7.20 -12.97 -16.30
N GLY A 272 6.11 -13.31 -17.00
CA GLY A 272 4.80 -13.55 -16.40
C GLY A 272 3.94 -12.30 -16.17
N ILE A 273 4.39 -11.10 -16.55
CA ILE A 273 3.60 -9.85 -16.50
C ILE A 273 2.99 -9.58 -17.90
N ASP A 274 1.67 -9.43 -17.94
CA ASP A 274 0.94 -9.18 -19.18
C ASP A 274 1.04 -7.71 -19.61
N GLU A 275 0.89 -6.80 -18.65
CA GLU A 275 0.85 -5.35 -18.90
C GLU A 275 1.57 -4.57 -17.79
N VAL A 276 2.36 -3.57 -18.17
CA VAL A 276 2.99 -2.62 -17.24
C VAL A 276 2.45 -1.23 -17.56
N ILE A 277 1.72 -0.65 -16.62
CA ILE A 277 1.04 0.64 -16.77
C ILE A 277 1.75 1.66 -15.89
N LEU A 278 2.23 2.75 -16.48
CA LEU A 278 2.76 3.89 -15.77
C LEU A 278 1.65 4.92 -15.63
N LEU A 279 1.38 5.38 -14.41
CA LEU A 279 0.43 6.46 -14.14
C LEU A 279 1.17 7.76 -13.84
N ASP A 280 0.76 8.82 -14.51
CA ASP A 280 1.36 10.14 -14.34
C ASP A 280 0.70 10.90 -13.18
N LEU A 281 1.30 10.80 -11.99
CA LEU A 281 0.92 11.59 -10.82
C LEU A 281 1.89 12.76 -10.60
N SER A 282 2.60 13.23 -11.64
CA SER A 282 3.65 14.24 -11.50
C SER A 282 3.13 15.66 -11.27
N THR A 283 1.94 15.98 -11.79
CA THR A 283 1.32 17.29 -11.64
C THR A 283 0.25 17.29 -10.55
N ARG A 284 0.04 18.44 -9.90
CA ARG A 284 -1.05 18.64 -8.94
C ARG A 284 -2.42 18.36 -9.57
N GLY A 285 -2.59 18.77 -10.84
CA GLY A 285 -3.82 18.53 -11.59
C GLY A 285 -4.12 17.03 -11.76
N ASN A 286 -3.13 16.25 -12.21
CA ASN A 286 -3.32 14.81 -12.39
C ASN A 286 -3.58 14.11 -11.05
N ARG A 287 -2.89 14.52 -9.98
CA ARG A 287 -3.17 14.02 -8.62
C ARG A 287 -4.60 14.35 -8.20
N GLY A 288 -5.02 15.61 -8.34
CA GLY A 288 -6.37 16.04 -7.99
C GLY A 288 -7.45 15.24 -8.72
N GLU A 289 -7.24 14.94 -10.00
CA GLU A 289 -8.15 14.12 -10.80
C GLU A 289 -8.12 12.65 -10.38
N PHE A 290 -6.94 12.03 -10.29
CA PHE A 290 -6.78 10.63 -9.90
C PHE A 290 -7.45 10.34 -8.55
N PHE A 291 -7.24 11.23 -7.58
CA PHE A 291 -7.77 11.11 -6.23
C PHE A 291 -9.21 11.66 -6.07
N GLY A 292 -9.80 12.23 -7.13
CA GLY A 292 -11.19 12.74 -7.10
C GLY A 292 -11.38 13.98 -6.20
N ILE A 293 -10.34 14.78 -6.02
CA ILE A 293 -10.33 15.99 -5.18
C ILE A 293 -10.10 17.28 -5.96
N ALA A 294 -10.10 17.20 -7.31
CA ALA A 294 -9.89 18.35 -8.18
C ALA A 294 -10.86 19.51 -7.85
N GLY A 295 -10.29 20.69 -7.58
CA GLY A 295 -11.06 21.89 -7.23
C GLY A 295 -11.41 22.01 -5.74
N ILE A 296 -10.93 21.10 -4.88
CA ILE A 296 -11.08 21.20 -3.42
C ILE A 296 -9.75 21.64 -2.80
N ASP A 297 -9.54 22.95 -2.73
CA ASP A 297 -8.25 23.58 -2.35
C ASP A 297 -7.64 23.07 -1.04
N GLU A 298 -8.45 22.72 -0.05
CA GLU A 298 -7.96 22.19 1.22
C GLU A 298 -7.41 20.77 1.09
N LEU A 299 -8.13 19.87 0.42
CA LEU A 299 -7.70 18.49 0.21
C LEU A 299 -6.50 18.42 -0.72
N GLU A 300 -6.48 19.25 -1.78
CA GLU A 300 -5.34 19.33 -2.66
C GLU A 300 -4.09 19.80 -1.91
N ARG A 301 -4.19 20.84 -1.06
CA ARG A 301 -3.05 21.29 -0.24
C ARG A 301 -2.55 20.21 0.70
N THR A 302 -3.45 19.45 1.32
CA THR A 302 -3.08 18.33 2.20
C THR A 302 -2.35 17.24 1.43
N LEU A 303 -2.86 16.85 0.25
CA LEU A 303 -2.19 15.87 -0.60
C LEU A 303 -0.79 16.34 -1.03
N GLU A 304 -0.66 17.61 -1.40
CA GLU A 304 0.65 18.18 -1.77
C GLU A 304 1.64 18.19 -0.59
N ALA A 305 1.15 18.35 0.65
CA ALA A 305 2.00 18.23 1.83
C ALA A 305 2.59 16.82 1.96
N VAL A 306 1.80 15.76 1.71
CA VAL A 306 2.26 14.37 1.72
C VAL A 306 3.28 14.09 0.59
N VAL A 307 3.08 14.68 -0.59
CA VAL A 307 3.97 14.48 -1.75
C VAL A 307 5.30 15.25 -1.60
N VAL A 308 5.27 16.45 -1.03
CA VAL A 308 6.45 17.35 -0.94
C VAL A 308 7.24 17.16 0.34
N ALA A 309 6.66 16.53 1.37
CA ALA A 309 7.35 16.29 2.62
C ALA A 309 8.60 15.46 2.39
N LYS A 310 9.75 15.98 2.84
CA LYS A 310 10.98 15.21 2.87
C LYS A 310 10.78 14.08 3.88
N PRO A 311 11.31 12.86 3.63
CA PRO A 311 11.42 11.88 4.70
C PRO A 311 12.11 12.58 5.89
N SER A 312 11.52 12.47 7.06
CA SER A 312 12.10 13.00 8.29
C SER A 312 13.50 12.39 8.43
N VAL A 313 14.51 13.23 8.18
CA VAL A 313 15.92 12.88 8.25
C VAL A 313 16.22 12.36 9.64
N ASP A 314 16.80 11.16 9.69
CA ASP A 314 17.60 10.57 10.77
C ASP A 314 17.53 11.30 12.13
N VAL A 315 16.75 10.76 13.08
CA VAL A 315 17.20 10.84 14.47
C VAL A 315 18.33 9.84 14.61
N VAL A 316 19.52 10.36 14.32
CA VAL A 316 20.85 9.82 14.57
C VAL A 316 20.83 8.85 15.76
N GLN A 317 21.06 7.55 15.47
CA GLN A 317 21.64 6.63 16.45
C GLN A 317 23.08 7.08 16.73
N THR A 318 23.24 8.07 17.61
CA THR A 318 24.47 8.29 18.36
C THR A 318 24.24 7.81 19.77
N ALA A 319 24.63 6.57 20.04
CA ALA A 319 25.29 6.16 21.27
C ALA A 319 25.64 4.67 21.18
N ASN A 320 26.90 4.38 20.84
CA ASN A 320 27.65 3.26 21.39
C ASN A 320 29.14 3.61 21.24
N GLN A 321 29.61 4.42 22.18
CA GLN A 321 30.93 4.25 22.80
C GLN A 321 30.70 3.76 24.22
#